data_AF-A0A7S1ETA3-F1
#
_entry.id   AF-A0A7S1ETA3-F1
#
_cell.length_a   1.000
_cell.length_b   1.000
_cell.length_c   1.000
_cell.angle_alpha   90.00
_cell.angle_beta   90.00
_cell.angle_gamma   90.00
#
_symmetry.space_group_name_H-M   'P 1'
#
loop_
_entity.id
_entity.type
_entity.pdbx_description
1 polymer ?
#
loop_
_entity_poly.entity_id
_entity_poly.type
_entity_poly.pdbx_seq_one_letter_code
_entity_poly.pdbx_strand_id
1 'polypeptide(L)'
;IDYSPIATASLAQVHKAQLSPEFGGHKVAIKIQHRSLAETSVWDVKVVKFLLALGAERFELLSKMRWLGDELASSLKHELDFEQEAKNCIRCGDDLRNGSLQNAQQNRFDVVVPKVYEELSSKKVLVCSWEEGVAVDDRESIIKMGLDPA
;
A
#
# COMPACT_ATOMS: atom_id res chain seq x y z
N ILE A 1 5.74 -18.68 -8.09
CA ILE A 1 4.87 -17.81 -7.26
C ILE A 1 4.32 -18.68 -6.14
N ASP A 2 4.30 -18.19 -4.91
CA ASP A 2 3.56 -18.82 -3.81
C ASP A 2 2.08 -18.43 -3.91
N TYR A 3 1.22 -19.43 -4.08
CA TYR A 3 -0.22 -19.22 -4.23
C TYR A 3 -0.91 -18.93 -2.90
N SER A 4 -0.28 -19.23 -1.77
CA SER A 4 -0.77 -18.76 -0.47
C SER A 4 -0.43 -17.28 -0.31
N PRO A 5 -1.41 -16.40 -0.09
CA PRO A 5 -1.12 -15.01 0.21
C PRO A 5 -0.39 -14.94 1.57
N ILE A 6 0.63 -14.10 1.62
CA ILE A 6 1.41 -13.83 2.83
C ILE A 6 0.84 -12.67 3.66
N ALA A 7 0.02 -11.82 3.01
CA ALA A 7 -0.66 -10.71 3.63
C ALA A 7 -1.91 -10.34 2.82
N THR A 8 -2.89 -9.77 3.52
CA THR A 8 -4.06 -9.13 2.94
C THR A 8 -4.03 -7.65 3.31
N ALA A 9 -4.10 -6.80 2.30
CA ALA A 9 -4.39 -5.37 2.44
C ALA A 9 -5.89 -5.12 2.17
N SER A 10 -6.38 -3.92 2.50
CA SER A 10 -7.79 -3.52 2.32
C SER A 10 -8.42 -4.01 1.02
N LEU A 11 -7.75 -3.76 -0.11
CA LEU A 11 -8.24 -3.98 -1.47
C LEU A 11 -7.42 -5.02 -2.27
N ALA A 12 -6.48 -5.71 -1.63
CA ALA A 12 -5.54 -6.56 -2.35
C ALA A 12 -4.95 -7.67 -1.48
N GLN A 13 -4.42 -8.67 -2.16
CA GLN A 13 -3.61 -9.73 -1.56
C GLN A 13 -2.15 -9.59 -2.01
N VAL A 14 -1.23 -9.93 -1.12
CA VAL A 14 0.21 -9.94 -1.42
C VAL A 14 0.71 -11.37 -1.46
N HIS A 15 1.44 -11.71 -2.51
CA HIS A 15 2.06 -13.00 -2.73
C HIS A 15 3.57 -12.87 -2.79
N LYS A 16 4.28 -13.85 -2.23
CA LYS A 16 5.73 -13.97 -2.42
C LYS A 16 6.00 -14.70 -3.73
N ALA A 17 6.97 -14.24 -4.50
CA ALA A 17 7.41 -14.92 -5.70
C ALA A 17 8.92 -14.78 -5.92
N GLN A 18 9.41 -15.51 -6.91
CA GLN A 18 10.76 -15.38 -7.41
C GLN A 18 10.69 -15.11 -8.91
N LEU A 19 11.38 -14.08 -9.36
CA LEU A 19 11.51 -13.77 -10.78
C LEU A 19 12.28 -14.90 -11.47
N SER A 20 12.03 -15.11 -12.76
CA SER A 20 12.82 -16.05 -13.54
C SER A 20 14.25 -15.54 -13.74
N PRO A 21 15.21 -16.41 -14.10
CA PRO A 21 16.61 -16.03 -14.24
C PRO A 21 16.85 -14.88 -15.23
N GLU A 22 16.07 -14.81 -16.31
CA GLU A 22 16.13 -13.73 -17.30
C GLU A 22 15.71 -12.36 -16.74
N PHE A 23 14.96 -12.35 -15.62
CA PHE A 23 14.62 -11.15 -14.84
C PHE A 23 15.44 -11.04 -13.53
N GLY A 24 16.57 -11.76 -13.45
CA GLY A 24 17.54 -11.66 -12.35
C GLY A 24 17.33 -12.61 -11.17
N GLY A 25 16.28 -13.44 -11.16
CA GLY A 25 16.12 -14.49 -10.13
C GLY A 25 15.78 -13.98 -8.72
N HIS A 26 15.50 -12.69 -8.55
CA HIS A 26 15.27 -12.07 -7.24
C HIS A 26 13.90 -12.43 -6.65
N LYS A 27 13.80 -12.42 -5.32
CA LYS A 27 12.52 -12.53 -4.61
C LYS A 27 11.74 -11.22 -4.74
N VAL A 28 10.43 -11.34 -4.93
CA VAL A 28 9.51 -10.20 -5.09
C VAL A 28 8.23 -10.39 -4.28
N ALA A 29 7.64 -9.27 -3.89
CA ALA A 29 6.26 -9.19 -3.41
C ALA A 29 5.35 -8.77 -4.57
N ILE A 30 4.27 -9.51 -4.79
CA ILE A 30 3.27 -9.24 -5.83
C ILE A 30 1.95 -8.89 -5.15
N LYS A 31 1.57 -7.61 -5.19
CA LYS A 31 0.28 -7.12 -4.69
C LYS A 31 -0.74 -7.18 -5.83
N ILE A 32 -1.84 -7.90 -5.63
CA ILE A 32 -2.87 -8.15 -6.64
C ILE A 32 -4.22 -7.69 -6.10
N GLN A 33 -4.91 -6.81 -6.85
CA GLN A 33 -6.25 -6.36 -6.47
C GLN A 33 -7.27 -7.50 -6.52
N HIS A 34 -8.24 -7.50 -5.61
CA HIS A 34 -9.36 -8.43 -5.73
C HIS A 34 -10.20 -8.11 -6.98
N ARG A 35 -10.61 -9.18 -7.69
CA ARG A 35 -11.19 -9.12 -9.04
C ARG A 35 -12.35 -8.13 -9.21
N SER A 36 -13.20 -8.00 -8.20
CA SER A 36 -14.46 -7.24 -8.29
C SER A 36 -14.39 -5.83 -7.70
N LEU A 37 -13.26 -5.43 -7.08
CA LEU A 37 -13.24 -4.22 -6.25
C LEU A 37 -13.43 -2.92 -7.02
N ALA A 38 -12.88 -2.81 -8.24
CA ALA A 38 -13.07 -1.61 -9.04
C ALA A 38 -14.55 -1.38 -9.41
N GLU A 39 -15.34 -2.45 -9.53
CA GLU A 39 -16.76 -2.37 -9.87
C GLU A 39 -17.62 -2.16 -8.62
N THR A 40 -17.30 -2.83 -7.51
CA THR A 40 -18.06 -2.73 -6.26
C THR A 40 -17.80 -1.41 -5.52
N SER A 41 -16.57 -0.90 -5.55
CA SER A 41 -16.18 0.36 -4.89
C SER A 41 -17.03 1.57 -5.31
N VAL A 42 -17.44 1.64 -6.58
CA VAL A 42 -18.32 2.69 -7.08
C VAL A 42 -19.69 2.63 -6.39
N TRP A 43 -20.19 1.43 -6.13
CA TRP A 43 -21.43 1.22 -5.40
C TRP A 43 -21.27 1.53 -3.92
N ASP A 44 -20.15 1.15 -3.32
CA ASP A 44 -19.86 1.45 -1.91
C ASP A 44 -19.88 2.96 -1.66
N VAL A 45 -19.22 3.75 -2.52
CA VAL A 45 -19.24 5.22 -2.46
C VAL A 45 -20.66 5.76 -2.60
N LYS A 46 -21.46 5.25 -3.55
CA LYS A 46 -22.84 5.71 -3.76
C LYS A 46 -23.71 5.42 -2.54
N VAL A 47 -23.59 4.22 -1.96
CA VAL A 47 -24.36 3.81 -0.78
C VAL A 47 -23.99 4.68 0.41
N VAL A 48 -22.70 4.90 0.66
CA VAL A 48 -22.24 5.77 1.76
C VAL A 48 -22.77 7.19 1.59
N LYS A 49 -22.64 7.77 0.39
CA LYS A 49 -23.16 9.12 0.10
C LYS A 49 -24.68 9.21 0.28
N PHE A 50 -25.41 8.19 -0.16
CA PHE A 50 -26.86 8.12 -0.01
C PHE A 50 -27.27 8.06 1.47
N LEU A 51 -26.63 7.20 2.27
CA LEU A 51 -26.92 7.07 3.69
C LEU A 51 -26.59 8.36 4.47
N LEU A 52 -25.48 9.02 4.14
CA LEU A 52 -25.12 10.33 4.71
C LEU A 52 -26.16 11.40 4.34
N ALA A 53 -26.64 11.43 3.10
CA ALA A 53 -27.67 12.37 2.67
C ALA A 53 -29.01 12.14 3.38
N LEU A 54 -29.44 10.88 3.48
CA LEU A 54 -30.69 10.49 4.14
C LEU A 54 -30.65 10.82 5.64
N GLY A 55 -29.54 10.51 6.30
CA GLY A 55 -29.38 10.76 7.73
C GLY A 55 -29.18 12.24 8.09
N ALA A 56 -28.71 13.07 7.15
CA ALA A 56 -28.45 14.49 7.37
C ALA A 56 -29.71 15.30 7.74
N GLU A 57 -30.90 14.82 7.35
CA GLU A 57 -32.17 15.48 7.72
C GLU A 57 -32.56 15.24 9.19
N ARG A 58 -32.02 14.19 9.81
CA ARG A 58 -32.37 13.78 11.18
C ARG A 58 -31.22 13.93 12.19
N PHE A 59 -29.98 13.86 11.73
CA PHE A 59 -28.79 13.85 12.58
C PHE A 59 -27.78 14.91 12.11
N GLU A 60 -27.55 15.91 12.96
CA GLU A 60 -26.60 17.01 12.69
C GLU A 60 -25.15 16.50 12.49
N LEU A 61 -24.78 15.39 13.13
CA LEU A 61 -23.48 14.75 12.92
C LEU A 61 -23.31 14.30 11.46
N LEU A 62 -24.34 13.67 10.88
CA LEU A 62 -24.28 13.13 9.52
C LEU A 62 -24.30 14.24 8.47
N SER A 63 -24.97 15.36 8.75
CA SER A 63 -24.91 16.54 7.87
C SER A 63 -23.50 17.14 7.81
N LYS A 64 -22.78 17.15 8.94
CA LYS A 64 -21.37 17.57 9.03
C LYS A 64 -20.39 16.57 8.42
N MET A 65 -20.80 15.32 8.20
CA MET A 65 -19.94 14.24 7.65
C MET A 65 -20.09 14.03 6.15
N ARG A 66 -20.81 14.88 5.41
CA ARG A 66 -20.96 14.73 3.95
C ARG A 66 -19.63 14.64 3.19
N TRP A 67 -18.61 15.35 3.67
CA TRP A 67 -17.25 15.31 3.11
C TRP A 67 -16.63 13.90 3.15
N LEU A 68 -17.05 13.04 4.08
CA LEU A 68 -16.52 11.67 4.22
C LEU A 68 -16.81 10.84 2.97
N GLY A 69 -17.96 11.04 2.33
CA GLY A 69 -18.29 10.33 1.09
C GLY A 69 -17.42 10.77 -0.08
N ASP A 70 -17.00 12.04 -0.12
CA ASP A 70 -16.07 12.55 -1.12
C ASP A 70 -14.64 12.08 -0.85
N GLU A 71 -14.24 12.07 0.42
CA GLU A 71 -12.94 11.52 0.85
C GLU A 71 -12.84 10.04 0.47
N LEU A 72 -13.83 9.22 0.83
CA LEU A 72 -13.87 7.80 0.45
C LEU A 72 -13.73 7.59 -1.07
N ALA A 73 -14.43 8.42 -1.86
CA ALA A 73 -14.34 8.35 -3.33
C ALA A 73 -12.93 8.67 -3.84
N SER A 74 -12.29 9.68 -3.24
CA SER A 74 -10.92 10.08 -3.56
C SER A 74 -9.92 8.98 -3.16
N SER A 75 -10.00 8.48 -1.93
CA SER A 75 -9.10 7.45 -1.40
C SER A 75 -9.19 6.16 -2.23
N LEU A 76 -10.39 5.67 -2.52
CA LEU A 76 -10.58 4.46 -3.33
C LEU A 76 -10.02 4.60 -4.74
N LYS A 77 -10.14 5.79 -5.35
CA LYS A 77 -9.53 6.05 -6.67
C LYS A 77 -8.01 5.90 -6.63
N HIS A 78 -7.36 6.37 -5.57
CA HIS A 78 -5.91 6.20 -5.40
C HIS A 78 -5.54 4.75 -5.08
N GLU A 79 -6.29 4.06 -4.21
CA GLU A 79 -6.01 2.66 -3.86
C GLU A 79 -6.23 1.67 -5.02
N LEU A 80 -7.08 2.01 -5.99
CA LEU A 80 -7.36 1.18 -7.17
C LEU A 80 -6.39 1.42 -8.34
N ASP A 81 -5.51 2.42 -8.26
CA ASP A 81 -4.52 2.70 -9.31
C ASP A 81 -3.10 2.43 -8.81
N PHE A 82 -2.68 1.17 -8.91
CA PHE A 82 -1.35 0.75 -8.50
C PHE A 82 -0.21 1.33 -9.34
N GLU A 83 -0.47 1.90 -10.52
CA GLU A 83 0.55 2.65 -11.26
C GLU A 83 0.88 3.96 -10.56
N GLN A 84 -0.11 4.57 -9.90
CA GLN A 84 0.12 5.75 -9.08
C GLN A 84 0.88 5.39 -7.80
N GLU A 85 0.56 4.26 -7.18
CA GLU A 85 1.31 3.72 -6.02
C GLU A 85 2.78 3.45 -6.40
N ALA A 86 3.04 2.79 -7.54
CA ALA A 86 4.38 2.56 -8.09
C ALA A 86 5.19 3.86 -8.23
N LYS A 87 4.60 4.88 -8.88
CA LYS A 87 5.25 6.20 -9.06
C LYS A 87 5.56 6.87 -7.72
N ASN A 88 4.64 6.77 -6.76
CA ASN A 88 4.84 7.33 -5.43
C ASN A 88 5.98 6.60 -4.68
N CYS A 89 6.08 5.27 -4.80
CA CYS A 89 7.19 4.49 -4.24
C CYS A 89 8.53 4.91 -4.85
N ILE A 90 8.62 5.03 -6.17
CA ILE A 90 9.85 5.45 -6.85
C ILE A 90 10.26 6.85 -6.39
N ARG A 91 9.33 7.81 -6.41
CA ARG A 91 9.59 9.17 -5.94
C ARG A 91 10.04 9.20 -4.47
N CYS A 92 9.37 8.44 -3.60
CA CYS A 92 9.75 8.33 -2.19
C CYS A 92 11.19 7.80 -2.04
N GLY A 93 11.55 6.78 -2.81
CA GLY A 93 12.91 6.24 -2.84
C GLY A 93 13.95 7.26 -3.30
N ASP A 94 13.62 8.10 -4.27
CA ASP A 94 14.50 9.18 -4.75
C ASP A 94 14.62 10.32 -3.74
N ASP A 95 13.49 10.75 -3.16
CA ASP A 95 13.43 11.81 -2.14
C ASP A 95 14.27 11.42 -0.90
N LEU A 96 14.18 10.16 -0.46
CA LEU A 96 14.96 9.65 0.68
C LEU A 96 16.45 9.55 0.37
N ARG A 97 16.83 9.21 -0.87
CA ARG A 97 18.25 9.17 -1.29
C ARG A 97 18.87 10.56 -1.38
N ASN A 98 18.08 11.53 -1.86
CA ASN A 98 18.51 12.90 -2.12
C ASN A 98 18.40 13.82 -0.88
N GLY A 99 17.62 13.43 0.13
CA GLY A 99 17.41 14.19 1.37
C GLY A 99 18.47 13.95 2.46
N SER A 100 18.40 14.74 3.53
CA SER A 100 19.29 14.70 4.70
C SER A 100 19.09 13.49 5.64
N LEU A 101 18.32 12.49 5.22
CA LEU A 101 18.12 11.23 5.98
C LEU A 101 19.25 10.22 5.76
N GLN A 102 20.29 10.59 5.00
CA GLN A 102 21.58 9.93 5.10
C GLN A 102 22.15 10.18 6.49
N ASN A 103 22.29 9.11 7.27
CA ASN A 103 23.02 9.18 8.51
C ASN A 103 24.51 9.40 8.16
N ALA A 104 24.94 10.67 8.18
CA ALA A 104 26.28 11.11 7.76
C ALA A 104 27.42 10.41 8.50
N GLN A 105 27.13 9.82 9.67
CA GLN A 105 28.08 9.13 10.52
C GLN A 105 28.23 7.63 10.20
N GLN A 106 27.28 7.02 9.47
CA GLN A 106 27.22 5.57 9.23
C GLN A 106 27.14 5.18 7.74
N ASN A 107 27.02 6.16 6.82
CA ASN A 107 26.85 5.93 5.38
C ASN A 107 25.77 4.86 5.07
N ARG A 108 24.70 4.86 5.88
CA ARG A 108 23.60 3.90 5.85
C ARG A 108 22.27 4.64 5.81
N PHE A 109 21.35 4.10 5.03
CA PHE A 109 19.93 4.46 5.10
C PHE A 109 19.26 3.58 6.14
N ASP A 110 18.59 4.17 7.12
CA ASP A 110 17.79 3.42 8.11
C ASP A 110 16.39 3.05 7.57
N VAL A 111 16.06 3.51 6.36
CA VAL A 111 14.80 3.25 5.67
C VAL A 111 15.09 2.71 4.28
N VAL A 112 14.45 1.60 3.93
CA VAL A 112 14.50 1.01 2.60
C VAL A 112 13.14 1.18 1.94
N VAL A 113 13.12 1.71 0.71
CA VAL A 113 11.95 1.69 -0.15
C VAL A 113 12.12 0.55 -1.16
N PRO A 114 11.21 -0.44 -1.20
CA PRO A 114 11.30 -1.55 -2.14
C PRO A 114 11.40 -1.07 -3.59
N LYS A 115 12.27 -1.72 -4.37
CA LYS A 115 12.40 -1.45 -5.80
C LYS A 115 11.12 -1.89 -6.51
N VAL A 116 10.50 -0.98 -7.25
CA VAL A 116 9.37 -1.28 -8.14
C VAL A 116 9.88 -1.89 -9.45
N TYR A 117 9.21 -2.94 -9.92
CA TYR A 117 9.39 -3.52 -11.26
C TYR A 117 8.25 -2.99 -12.14
N GLU A 118 8.44 -1.83 -12.75
CA GLU A 118 7.42 -1.13 -13.53
C GLU A 118 6.93 -1.96 -14.73
N GLU A 119 7.85 -2.68 -15.38
CA GLU A 119 7.58 -3.55 -16.51
C GLU A 119 6.71 -4.77 -16.18
N LEU A 120 6.61 -5.12 -14.88
CA LEU A 120 5.76 -6.19 -14.36
C LEU A 120 4.55 -5.65 -13.60
N SER A 121 4.39 -4.33 -13.55
CA SER A 121 3.32 -3.65 -12.81
C SER A 121 2.26 -3.10 -13.76
N SER A 122 1.05 -2.93 -13.24
CA SER A 122 -0.11 -2.40 -13.94
C SER A 122 -1.08 -1.80 -12.92
N LYS A 123 -2.20 -1.23 -13.38
CA LYS A 123 -3.24 -0.74 -12.47
C LYS A 123 -3.74 -1.73 -11.43
N LYS A 124 -3.69 -3.05 -11.70
CA LYS A 124 -4.23 -4.10 -10.83
C LYS A 124 -3.18 -4.97 -10.15
N VAL A 125 -1.91 -4.82 -10.53
CA VAL A 125 -0.80 -5.65 -10.03
C VAL A 125 0.39 -4.74 -9.78
N LEU A 126 0.95 -4.76 -8.57
CA LEU A 126 2.18 -4.06 -8.22
C LEU A 126 3.25 -5.08 -7.82
N VAL A 127 4.41 -5.01 -8.46
CA VAL A 127 5.54 -5.91 -8.20
C VAL A 127 6.69 -5.12 -7.61
N CYS A 128 7.10 -5.49 -6.40
CA CYS A 128 8.20 -4.85 -5.66
C CYS A 128 9.25 -5.87 -5.21
N SER A 129 10.47 -5.43 -4.94
CA SER A 129 11.49 -6.27 -4.30
C SER A 129 10.99 -6.80 -2.96
N TRP A 130 11.40 -8.02 -2.63
CA TRP A 130 11.12 -8.60 -1.33
C TRP A 130 12.12 -8.10 -0.30
N GLU A 131 11.64 -7.37 0.70
CA GLU A 131 12.43 -6.95 1.85
C GLU A 131 12.09 -7.84 3.05
N GLU A 132 13.12 -8.38 3.73
CA GLU A 132 12.93 -9.18 4.94
C GLU A 132 12.83 -8.23 6.15
N GLY A 133 11.87 -8.49 7.03
CA GLY A 133 11.64 -7.66 8.22
C GLY A 133 10.54 -8.22 9.11
N VAL A 134 10.21 -7.47 10.16
CA VAL A 134 9.11 -7.78 11.09
C VAL A 134 8.08 -6.66 11.02
N ALA A 135 6.83 -6.98 11.30
CA ALA A 135 5.76 -5.99 11.30
C ALA A 135 6.04 -4.90 12.36
N VAL A 136 5.74 -3.64 12.04
CA VAL A 136 6.02 -2.50 12.92
C VAL A 136 5.25 -2.56 14.24
N ASP A 137 4.12 -3.26 14.25
CA ASP A 137 3.26 -3.52 15.40
C ASP A 137 3.66 -4.80 16.18
N ASP A 138 4.62 -5.59 15.68
CA ASP A 138 5.16 -6.76 16.38
C ASP A 138 6.30 -6.37 17.33
N ARG A 139 5.91 -5.80 18.48
CA ARG A 139 6.84 -5.37 19.53
C ARG A 139 7.79 -6.48 19.99
N GLU A 140 7.32 -7.72 20.08
CA GLU A 140 8.15 -8.83 20.54
C GLU A 140 9.26 -9.15 19.56
N SER A 141 8.95 -9.22 18.27
CA SER A 141 9.94 -9.49 17.24
C SER A 141 10.95 -8.35 17.09
N ILE A 142 10.51 -7.09 17.24
CA ILE A 142 11.40 -5.93 17.25
C ILE A 142 12.42 -6.01 18.40
N ILE A 143 11.96 -6.37 19.62
CA ILE A 143 12.86 -6.55 20.78
C ILE A 143 13.82 -7.72 20.56
N LYS A 144 13.36 -8.83 19.96
CA LYS A 144 14.23 -9.98 19.61
C LYS A 144 15.31 -9.60 18.59
N MET A 145 15.07 -8.59 17.76
CA MET A 145 16.07 -8.01 16.86
C MET A 145 17.05 -7.05 17.57
N GLY A 146 16.88 -6.79 18.87
CA GLY A 146 17.71 -5.87 19.64
C GLY A 146 17.41 -4.39 19.39
N LEU A 147 16.22 -4.08 18.84
CA LEU A 147 15.77 -2.71 18.58
C LEU A 147 14.83 -2.23 19.70
N ASP A 148 14.78 -0.90 19.89
CA ASP A 148 13.89 -0.25 20.85
C ASP A 148 12.58 0.19 20.17
N PRO A 149 11.41 -0.37 20.56
CA PRO A 149 10.10 0.00 20.01
C PRO A 149 9.43 1.18 20.73
N ALA A 150 10.12 1.88 21.64
CA ALA A 150 9.56 2.94 22.50
C ALA A 150 9.11 4.21 21.77
#